data_AF-A0A1W2C1Y4-F1
#
_entry.id   AF-A0A1W2C1Y4-F1
#
_cell.length_a   1.000
_cell.length_b   1.000
_cell.length_c   1.000
_cell.angle_alpha   90.00
_cell.angle_beta   90.00
_cell.angle_gamma   90.00
#
_symmetry.space_group_name_H-M   'P 1'
#
loop_
_entity.id
_entity.type
_entity.pdbx_description
1 polymer ?
#
loop_
_entity_poly.entity_id
_entity_poly.type
_entity_poly.pdbx_seq_one_letter_code
_entity_poly.pdbx_strand_id
1 'polypeptide(L)' 'MHLCDYLMTLKDKWIQVQVDSGSMVIYQGVLQEIGDDYIIIKDNTAENPQLLTLRHIIGIKEMRVKENGKPRIFG' A
#
# COMPACT_ATOMS: atom_id res chain seq x y z
N MET A 1 10.88 -15.72 3.24
CA MET A 1 9.65 -15.05 3.71
C MET A 1 9.10 -14.32 2.51
N HIS A 2 7.95 -14.75 1.98
CA HIS A 2 7.41 -14.16 0.75
C HIS A 2 6.84 -12.78 1.10
N LEU A 3 6.99 -11.81 0.19
CA LEU A 3 6.45 -10.44 0.35
C LEU A 3 4.98 -10.47 0.80
N CYS A 4 4.19 -11.44 0.32
CA CYS A 4 2.80 -11.66 0.70
C CYS A 4 2.59 -11.92 2.20
N ASP A 5 3.43 -12.75 2.85
CA ASP A 5 3.30 -13.05 4.28
C ASP A 5 3.47 -11.78 5.13
N TYR A 6 4.42 -10.93 4.75
CA TYR A 6 4.66 -9.67 5.43
C TYR A 6 3.54 -8.67 5.16
N LEU A 7 3.12 -8.53 3.90
CA LEU A 7 2.00 -7.66 3.54
C LEU A 7 0.75 -8.02 4.36
N MET A 8 0.44 -9.31 4.54
CA MET A 8 -0.71 -9.73 5.36
C MET A 8 -0.67 -9.17 6.79
N THR A 9 0.52 -8.97 7.38
CA THR A 9 0.68 -8.35 8.70
C THR A 9 0.34 -6.86 8.73
N LEU A 10 0.32 -6.22 7.56
CA LEU A 10 0.03 -4.79 7.39
C LEU A 10 -1.44 -4.48 7.20
N LYS A 11 -2.33 -5.50 7.23
CA LYS A 11 -3.77 -5.27 7.16
C LYS A 11 -4.21 -4.29 8.27
N ASP A 12 -5.09 -3.36 7.91
CA ASP A 12 -5.59 -2.27 8.75
C ASP A 12 -4.52 -1.26 9.21
N LYS A 13 -3.30 -1.31 8.64
CA LYS A 13 -2.26 -0.30 8.87
C LYS A 13 -2.30 0.78 7.81
N TRP A 14 -1.89 1.98 8.20
CA TRP A 14 -1.65 3.06 7.25
C TRP A 14 -0.37 2.77 6.45
N ILE A 15 -0.49 2.81 5.14
CA ILE A 15 0.59 2.63 4.18
C ILE A 15 0.61 3.75 3.15
N GLN A 16 1.78 3.97 2.58
CA GLN A 16 2.03 4.80 1.42
C GLN A 16 2.77 3.94 0.40
N VAL A 17 2.25 3.86 -0.82
CA VAL A 17 2.77 3.01 -1.88
C VAL A 17 3.20 3.88 -3.04
N GLN A 18 4.46 3.75 -3.43
CA GLN A 18 5.01 4.39 -4.61
C GLN A 18 5.09 3.39 -5.76
N VAL A 19 4.34 3.66 -6.81
CA VAL A 19 4.27 2.85 -8.02
C VAL A 19 4.95 3.60 -9.17
N ASP A 20 5.80 2.89 -9.91
CA ASP A 20 6.42 3.41 -11.13
C ASP A 20 5.74 2.75 -12.33
N SER A 21 4.77 3.45 -12.90
CA SER A 21 4.00 3.02 -14.08
C SER A 21 4.25 3.94 -15.28
N GLY A 22 5.49 4.41 -15.45
CA GLY A 22 5.88 5.42 -16.45
C GLY A 22 5.76 6.86 -15.95
N SER A 23 5.05 7.08 -14.85
CA SER A 23 5.12 8.26 -14.00
C SER A 23 5.10 7.81 -12.53
N MET A 24 5.81 8.56 -11.68
CA MET A 24 5.88 8.25 -10.26
C MET A 24 4.56 8.65 -9.59
N VAL A 25 3.76 7.66 -9.20
CA VAL A 25 2.48 7.87 -8.52
C VAL A 25 2.57 7.39 -7.07
N ILE A 26 2.07 8.21 -6.16
CA ILE A 26 2.06 7.93 -4.72
C ILE A 26 0.61 7.73 -4.27
N TYR A 27 0.33 6.55 -3.71
CA TYR A 27 -0.94 6.22 -3.07
C TYR A 27 -0.75 6.18 -1.56
N GLN A 28 -1.74 6.61 -0.80
CA GLN A 28 -1.68 6.59 0.66
C GLN A 28 -3.04 6.28 1.28
N GLY A 29 -3.05 5.56 2.39
CA GLY A 29 -4.28 5.21 3.09
C GLY A 29 -4.15 3.97 3.96
N VAL A 30 -5.27 3.42 4.39
CA VAL A 30 -5.29 2.21 5.24
C VAL A 30 -5.40 0.98 4.36
N LEU A 31 -4.47 0.04 4.51
CA LEU A 31 -4.51 -1.23 3.79
C LEU A 31 -5.72 -2.06 4.25
N GLN A 32 -6.55 -2.48 3.32
CA GLN A 32 -7.77 -3.26 3.62
C GLN A 32 -7.61 -4.73 3.22
N GLU A 33 -7.01 -4.96 2.06
CA GLU A 33 -6.89 -6.28 1.47
C GLU A 33 -5.62 -6.40 0.63
N ILE A 34 -5.07 -7.61 0.58
CA ILE A 34 -3.93 -7.98 -0.25
C ILE A 34 -4.31 -9.29 -0.94
N GLY A 35 -4.29 -9.29 -2.25
CA GLY A 35 -4.31 -10.49 -3.08
C GLY A 35 -2.91 -10.81 -3.61
N ASP A 36 -2.83 -11.85 -4.44
CA ASP A 36 -1.56 -12.28 -5.03
C ASP A 36 -0.97 -11.24 -6.00
N ASP A 37 -1.82 -10.46 -6.68
CA ASP A 37 -1.44 -9.47 -7.70
C ASP A 37 -2.07 -8.08 -7.51
N TYR A 38 -2.78 -7.85 -6.40
CA TYR A 38 -3.35 -6.55 -6.06
C TYR A 38 -3.28 -6.23 -4.56
N ILE A 39 -3.41 -4.94 -4.24
CA ILE A 39 -3.70 -4.45 -2.90
C ILE A 39 -4.87 -3.46 -2.94
N ILE A 40 -5.67 -3.42 -1.87
CA ILE A 40 -6.77 -2.47 -1.72
C ILE A 40 -6.43 -1.52 -0.57
N ILE A 41 -6.39 -0.22 -0.88
CA ILE A 41 -6.12 0.84 0.08
C ILE A 41 -7.38 1.70 0.22
N LYS A 42 -7.79 1.96 1.46
CA LYS A 42 -8.81 2.95 1.77
C LYS A 42 -8.15 4.30 1.94
N ASP A 43 -8.33 5.19 0.96
CA ASP A 43 -7.89 6.57 1.07
C ASP A 43 -8.83 7.31 2.02
N ASN A 44 -8.30 7.74 3.17
CA ASN A 44 -9.02 8.52 4.18
C ASN A 44 -8.64 10.01 4.12
N THR A 45 -7.84 10.43 3.14
CA THR A 45 -7.42 11.83 2.98
C THR A 45 -8.42 12.67 2.19
N ALA A 46 -9.26 12.02 1.36
CA ALA A 46 -10.38 12.65 0.69
C ALA A 46 -11.56 12.88 1.65
N GLU A 47 -12.34 13.94 1.43
CA GLU A 47 -13.60 14.19 2.16
C GLU A 47 -14.56 12.99 2.10
N ASN A 48 -14.51 12.23 1.01
CA ASN A 48 -15.21 10.96 0.86
C ASN A 48 -14.18 9.83 0.76
N PRO A 49 -14.08 8.97 1.79
CA PRO A 49 -13.15 7.86 1.75
C PRO A 49 -13.46 6.89 0.60
N GLN A 50 -12.46 6.58 -0.21
CA GLN A 50 -12.60 5.70 -1.37
C GLN A 50 -11.67 4.49 -1.27
N LEU A 51 -12.12 3.36 -1.80
CA LEU A 51 -11.31 2.15 -1.93
C LEU A 51 -10.57 2.20 -3.27
N LEU A 52 -9.25 2.25 -3.20
CA LEU A 52 -8.34 2.24 -4.33
C LEU A 52 -7.78 0.82 -4.50
N THR A 53 -8.04 0.21 -5.65
CA THR A 53 -7.45 -1.09 -6.01
C THR A 53 -6.21 -0.86 -6.86
N LEU A 54 -5.06 -1.25 -6.33
CA LEU A 54 -3.78 -1.20 -7.03
C LEU A 54 -3.49 -2.60 -7.58
N ARG A 55 -3.58 -2.76 -8.90
CA ARG A 55 -3.23 -4.00 -9.60
C ARG A 55 -1.78 -3.95 -10.09
N HIS A 56 -1.18 -5.11 -10.30
CA HIS A 56 0.21 -5.24 -10.74
C HIS A 56 1.20 -4.73 -9.69
N ILE A 57 1.19 -5.35 -8.50
CA ILE A 57 2.15 -5.11 -7.40
C ILE A 57 3.62 -5.14 -7.88
N ILE A 58 3.89 -5.81 -9.02
CA ILE A 58 5.17 -5.85 -9.74
C ILE A 58 5.75 -4.45 -10.04
N GLY A 59 4.91 -3.41 -10.15
CA GLY A 59 5.32 -2.02 -10.37
C GLY A 59 5.62 -1.21 -9.09
N ILE A 60 5.42 -1.78 -7.91
CA ILE A 60 5.73 -1.11 -6.63
C ILE A 60 7.24 -1.03 -6.49
N LYS A 61 7.77 0.20 -6.49
CA LYS A 61 9.19 0.45 -6.23
C LYS A 61 9.48 0.58 -4.76
N GLU A 62 8.56 1.19 -4.03
CA GLU A 62 8.73 1.47 -2.63
C GLU A 62 7.37 1.43 -1.93
N MET A 63 7.32 0.82 -0.75
CA MET A 63 6.19 0.86 0.16
C MET A 63 6.67 1.37 1.51
N ARG A 64 6.01 2.40 2.03
CA ARG A 64 6.22 2.92 3.37
C ARG A 64 5.03 2.55 4.24
N VAL A 65 5.30 2.02 5.41
CA VAL A 65 4.28 1.61 6.38
C VAL A 65 4.49 2.41 7.65
N LYS A 66 3.41 2.98 8.20
CA LYS A 66 3.49 3.66 9.50
C LYS A 66 3.04 2.69 10.59
N GLU A 67 3.99 2.02 11.24
CA GLU A 67 3.75 1.17 12.41
C GLU A 67 4.11 1.92 13.69
N ASN A 68 3.16 2.06 14.62
CA ASN A 68 3.39 2.70 15.92
C ASN A 68 4.01 4.10 15.83
N GLY A 69 3.64 4.86 14.79
CA GLY A 69 4.15 6.21 14.53
C GLY A 69 5.52 6.26 13.85
N LYS A 70 6.19 5.13 13.61
CA LYS A 70 7.49 5.06 12.92
C LYS A 70 7.29 4.58 11.47
N PRO A 71 7.82 5.31 10.47
CA PRO A 71 7.82 4.83 9.09
C PRO A 71 8.82 3.68 8.94
N ARG A 72 8.39 2.58 8.29
CA ARG A 72 9.23 1.51 7.77
C ARG A 72 9.16 1.54 6.25
N ILE A 73 10.30 1.41 5.58
CA ILE A 73 10.40 1.49 4.12
C ILE A 73 10.78 0.11 3.58
N PHE A 74 10.09 -0.31 2.52
CA PHE A 74 10.31 -1.55 1.78
C PHE A 74 10.56 -1.17 0.32
N GLY A 75 11.64 -1.69 -0.29
CA GLY A 75 12.01 -1.47 -1.69
C GLY A 75 12.82 -2.65 -2.22
#